data_AF-A0A5C7AZF7-F1
#
_entry.id   AF-A0A5C7AZF7-F1
#
_cell.length_a   1.000
_cell.length_b   1.000
_cell.length_c   1.000
_cell.angle_alpha   90.00
_cell.angle_beta   90.00
_cell.angle_gamma   90.00
#
_symmetry.space_group_name_H-M   'P 1'
#
loop_
_entity.id
_entity.type
_entity.pdbx_description
1 polymer ?
#
loop_
_entity_poly.entity_id
_entity_poly.type
_entity_poly.pdbx_seq_one_letter_code
_entity_poly.pdbx_strand_id
1 'polypeptide(L)'
;MVLSDPERNFRVLLSEGVTNAELFILNRQGELIFHAASSEIPIAIPVLTWDGKSNGKWVPTGIYVVDIMLRNSVYGFEEKEVGSLTVLD
;
A
#
# COMPACT_ATOMS: atom_id res chain seq x y z
N MET A 1 -8.24 7.60 -2.22
CA MET A 1 -9.27 6.62 -1.79
C MET A 1 -10.43 7.35 -1.15
N VAL A 2 -11.60 6.70 -1.07
CA VAL A 2 -12.78 7.22 -0.35
C VAL A 2 -13.13 6.23 0.75
N LEU A 3 -13.21 6.71 1.99
CA LEU A 3 -13.55 5.88 3.15
C LEU A 3 -14.98 5.36 2.99
N SER A 4 -15.27 4.17 3.54
CA SER A 4 -16.55 3.47 3.44
C SER A 4 -17.03 3.03 2.04
N ASP A 5 -16.33 3.42 0.96
CA ASP A 5 -16.59 2.93 -0.40
C ASP A 5 -15.58 1.82 -0.78
N PRO A 6 -15.97 0.53 -0.73
CA PRO A 6 -15.07 -0.59 -1.00
C PRO A 6 -14.53 -0.61 -2.44
N GLU A 7 -15.22 0.03 -3.39
CA GLU A 7 -14.77 0.14 -4.78
C GLU A 7 -13.68 1.21 -4.95
N ARG A 8 -13.50 2.09 -3.96
CA ARG A 8 -12.50 3.17 -3.96
C ARG A 8 -11.44 3.02 -2.87
N ASN A 9 -11.21 1.79 -2.41
CA ASN A 9 -10.11 1.45 -1.51
C ASN A 9 -8.74 1.63 -2.18
N PHE A 10 -7.69 1.75 -1.37
CA PHE A 10 -6.33 1.70 -1.87
C PHE A 10 -5.94 0.26 -2.23
N ARG A 11 -5.36 0.07 -3.42
CA ARG A 11 -5.03 -1.25 -3.99
C ARG A 11 -3.69 -1.15 -4.72
N VAL A 12 -2.82 -2.13 -4.50
CA VAL A 12 -1.55 -2.26 -5.21
C VAL A 12 -1.62 -3.41 -6.21
N LEU A 13 -1.41 -3.08 -7.48
CA LEU A 13 -1.24 -4.03 -8.58
C LEU A 13 0.25 -4.12 -8.90
N LEU A 14 0.75 -5.35 -9.04
CA LEU A 14 2.17 -5.62 -9.27
C LEU A 14 2.36 -6.38 -10.58
N SER A 15 3.49 -6.15 -11.23
CA SER A 15 3.92 -6.91 -12.40
C SER A 15 4.50 -8.26 -12.00
N GLU A 16 4.48 -9.22 -12.93
CA GLU A 16 4.96 -10.61 -12.72
C GLU A 16 6.44 -10.71 -12.30
N GLY A 17 7.22 -9.65 -12.52
CA GLY A 17 8.63 -9.58 -12.14
C GLY A 17 8.90 -9.33 -10.66
N VAL A 18 7.89 -9.05 -9.84
CA VAL A 18 8.04 -8.82 -8.39
C VAL A 18 7.78 -10.13 -7.64
N THR A 19 8.66 -10.51 -6.71
CA THR A 19 8.43 -11.68 -5.82
C THR A 19 8.07 -11.29 -4.41
N ASN A 20 8.42 -10.08 -3.99
CA ASN A 20 8.12 -9.56 -2.67
C ASN A 20 7.74 -8.09 -2.75
N ALA A 21 6.73 -7.71 -1.99
CA ALA A 21 6.32 -6.32 -1.82
C ALA A 21 6.06 -6.04 -0.35
N GLU A 22 6.53 -4.89 0.14
CA GLU A 22 6.28 -4.41 1.49
C GLU A 22 5.82 -2.95 1.43
N LEU A 23 4.61 -2.71 1.91
CA LEU A 23 3.91 -1.43 1.86
C LEU A 23 3.87 -0.81 3.25
N PHE A 24 4.19 0.48 3.29
CA PHE A 24 4.04 1.35 4.44
C PHE A 24 3.17 2.54 4.03
N ILE A 25 2.18 2.86 4.86
CA ILE A 25 1.39 4.08 4.72
C ILE A 25 1.62 4.91 5.97
N LEU A 26 2.10 6.14 5.78
CA LEU A 26 2.47 7.06 6.84
C LEU A 26 1.56 8.29 6.83
N ASN A 27 1.27 8.87 7.99
CA ASN A 27 0.65 10.19 8.03
C ASN A 27 1.70 11.29 7.77
N ARG A 28 1.25 12.55 7.75
CA ARG A 28 2.11 13.71 7.50
C ARG A 28 3.23 13.90 8.55
N GLN A 29 3.04 13.35 9.75
CA GLN A 29 4.04 13.38 10.83
C GLN A 29 5.06 12.23 10.72
N GLY A 30 4.92 11.34 9.74
CA GLY A 30 5.76 10.16 9.57
C GLY A 30 5.39 8.98 10.45
N GLU A 31 4.25 9.04 11.14
CA GLU A 31 3.74 7.91 11.93
C GLU A 31 3.24 6.81 10.99
N LEU A 32 3.56 5.55 11.32
CA LEU A 32 3.06 4.39 10.60
C LEU A 32 1.58 4.16 10.88
N ILE A 33 0.76 4.27 9.84
CA ILE A 33 -0.69 4.12 9.90
C ILE A 33 -1.13 2.72 9.48
N PHE A 34 -0.47 2.18 8.47
CA PHE A 34 -0.74 0.86 7.93
C PHE A 34 0.54 0.22 7.38
N HIS A 35 0.66 -1.09 7.59
CA HIS A 35 1.73 -1.93 7.07
C HIS A 35 1.14 -3.22 6.52
N ALA A 36 1.64 -3.65 5.37
CA ALA A 36 1.34 -4.96 4.82
C ALA A 36 2.51 -5.44 3.96
N ALA A 37 2.76 -6.74 3.95
CA ALA A 37 3.77 -7.35 3.10
C ALA A 37 3.19 -8.60 2.42
N SER A 38 3.68 -8.90 1.22
CA SER A 38 3.35 -10.14 0.53
C SER A 38 4.57 -10.72 -0.19
N SER A 39 4.70 -12.04 -0.11
CA SER A 39 5.59 -12.86 -0.94
C SER A 39 4.82 -13.70 -1.97
N GLU A 40 3.50 -13.55 -2.03
CA GLU A 40 2.61 -14.20 -2.99
C GLU A 40 2.08 -13.12 -3.93
N ILE A 41 2.62 -13.06 -5.14
CA ILE A 41 2.29 -12.03 -6.13
C ILE A 41 1.46 -12.66 -7.26
N PRO A 42 0.13 -12.79 -7.11
CA PRO A 42 -0.74 -13.26 -8.17
C PRO A 42 -0.78 -12.28 -9.34
N ILE A 43 -0.90 -12.82 -10.56
CA ILE A 43 -0.98 -12.05 -11.79
C ILE A 43 -2.34 -11.33 -11.86
N ALA A 44 -2.32 -10.02 -12.14
CA ALA A 44 -3.52 -9.21 -12.39
C ALA A 44 -4.54 -9.08 -11.25
N ILE A 45 -4.18 -9.44 -10.01
CA ILE A 45 -5.03 -9.28 -8.82
C ILE A 45 -4.32 -8.34 -7.84
N PRO A 46 -5.03 -7.40 -7.18
CA PRO A 46 -4.43 -6.59 -6.12
C PRO A 46 -3.87 -7.44 -4.99
N VAL A 47 -2.61 -7.20 -4.62
CA VAL A 47 -1.89 -8.02 -3.63
C VAL A 47 -1.88 -7.38 -2.25
N LEU A 48 -1.80 -6.05 -2.20
CA LEU A 48 -1.83 -5.26 -0.97
C LEU A 48 -3.00 -4.30 -1.08
N THR A 49 -3.88 -4.34 -0.08
CA THR A 49 -5.07 -3.49 -0.04
C THR A 49 -5.19 -2.84 1.31
N TRP A 50 -5.70 -1.61 1.33
CA TRP A 50 -5.99 -0.90 2.56
C TRP A 50 -7.36 -0.26 2.46
N ASP A 51 -8.19 -0.53 3.47
CA ASP A 51 -9.56 -0.03 3.57
C ASP A 51 -9.62 1.39 4.14
N GLY A 52 -8.55 1.91 4.73
CA GLY A 52 -8.51 3.23 5.36
C GLY A 52 -8.72 3.19 6.86
N LYS A 53 -8.61 2.00 7.49
CA LYS A 53 -8.63 1.87 8.95
C LYS A 53 -7.24 1.73 9.55
N SER A 54 -7.07 2.29 10.73
CA SER A 54 -5.95 2.02 11.64
C SER A 54 -6.52 1.67 13.01
N ASN A 55 -6.08 0.56 13.60
CA ASN A 55 -6.60 0.03 14.86
C ASN A 55 -8.14 -0.09 14.89
N GLY A 56 -8.74 -0.53 13.78
CA GLY A 56 -10.17 -0.74 13.63
C GLY A 56 -11.02 0.54 13.44
N LYS A 57 -10.40 1.72 13.45
CA LYS A 57 -11.08 3.02 13.27
C LYS A 57 -10.68 3.65 11.95
N TRP A 58 -11.58 4.42 11.34
CA TRP A 58 -11.27 5.24 10.18
C TRP A 58 -10.17 6.24 10.49
N VAL A 59 -9.22 6.38 9.58
CA VAL A 59 -8.20 7.42 9.67
C VAL A 59 -8.79 8.78 9.28
N PRO A 60 -8.22 9.91 9.75
CA PRO A 60 -8.67 11.23 9.32
C PRO A 60 -8.51 11.47 7.82
N THR A 61 -9.42 12.24 7.21
CA THR A 61 -9.26 12.81 5.87
C THR A 61 -7.95 13.59 5.78
N GLY A 62 -7.22 13.44 4.67
CA GLY A 62 -5.93 14.10 4.49
C GLY A 62 -5.02 13.44 3.44
N ILE A 63 -3.78 13.91 3.39
CA ILE A 63 -2.74 13.34 2.53
C ILE A 63 -1.83 12.44 3.37
N TYR A 64 -1.65 11.22 2.90
CA TYR A 64 -0.78 10.19 3.46
C TYR A 64 0.38 9.93 2.50
N VAL A 65 1.51 9.47 3.03
CA VAL A 65 2.65 8.99 2.24
C VAL A 65 2.49 7.49 2.05
N VAL A 66 2.68 7.04 0.82
CA VAL A 66 2.75 5.63 0.45
C VAL A 66 4.19 5.32 0.11
N ASP A 67 4.80 4.41 0.84
CA ASP A 67 6.17 3.94 0.62
C ASP A 67 6.10 2.44 0.38
N ILE A 68 6.56 1.97 -0.78
CA ILE A 68 6.53 0.55 -1.12
C ILE A 68 7.92 0.09 -1.55
N MET A 69 8.35 -1.01 -0.94
CA MET A 69 9.58 -1.72 -1.28
C MET A 69 9.23 -2.95 -2.11
N LEU A 70 9.81 -3.06 -3.30
CA LEU A 70 9.63 -4.15 -4.24
C LEU A 70 10.93 -4.91 -4.37
N ARG A 71 10.87 -6.24 -4.37
CA ARG A 71 12.06 -7.08 -4.51
C ARG A 71 11.80 -8.27 -5.41
N ASN A 72 12.85 -8.70 -6.09
CA ASN A 72 12.97 -10.00 -6.72
C ASN A 72 14.35 -10.60 -6.40
N SER A 73 14.36 -11.53 -5.44
CA SER A 73 15.60 -12.15 -4.94
C SER A 73 16.27 -13.06 -5.97
N VAL A 74 15.53 -13.56 -6.97
CA VAL A 74 16.09 -14.42 -8.03
C VAL A 74 16.93 -13.60 -9.00
N TYR A 75 16.50 -12.39 -9.32
CA TYR A 75 17.20 -11.48 -10.23
C TYR A 75 18.04 -10.40 -9.52
N GLY A 76 18.06 -10.39 -8.18
CA GLY A 76 18.78 -9.39 -7.40
C GLY A 76 18.22 -7.98 -7.55
N PHE A 77 16.92 -7.87 -7.85
CA PHE A 77 16.22 -6.60 -8.04
C PHE A 77 15.64 -6.10 -6.73
N GLU A 78 15.84 -4.82 -6.44
CA GLU A 78 15.23 -4.10 -5.32
C GLU A 78 14.92 -2.68 -5.78
N GLU A 79 13.67 -2.25 -5.60
CA GLU A 79 13.17 -0.95 -6.01
C GLU A 79 12.27 -0.37 -4.92
N LYS A 80 12.36 0.94 -4.72
CA LYS A 80 11.54 1.68 -3.77
C LYS A 80 10.74 2.74 -4.51
N GLU A 81 9.43 2.72 -4.31
CA GLU A 81 8.52 3.72 -4.84
C GLU A 81 7.87 4.50 -3.70
N VAL A 82 7.83 5.83 -3.83
CA VAL A 82 7.23 6.73 -2.84
C VAL A 82 6.23 7.64 -3.52
N GLY A 83 5.00 7.67 -2.99
CA GLY A 83 3.91 8.48 -3.51
C GLY A 83 3.07 9.11 -2.42
N SER A 84 2.07 9.88 -2.84
CA SER A 84 1.07 10.48 -1.95
C SER A 84 -0.31 9.88 -2.20
N LEU A 85 -1.06 9.62 -1.13
CA LEU A 85 -2.43 9.15 -1.17
C LEU A 85 -3.36 10.16 -0.50
N THR A 86 -4.28 10.72 -1.28
CA THR A 86 -5.39 11.51 -0.73
C THR A 86 -6.48 10.58 -0.22
N VAL A 87 -6.85 10.72 1.06
CA VAL A 87 -7.95 10.03 1.73
C VAL A 87 -9.09 11.04 1.93
N LEU A 88 -10.30 10.66 1.53
CA LEU A 88 -11.53 11.45 1.59
C LEU A 88 -12.62 10.65 2.32
N ASP A 89 -13.54 11.32 3.00
CA ASP A 89 -14.75 10.75 3.61
C ASP A 89 -16.01 10.96 2.77
#